data_AF-A0A349BR88-F1
#
_entry.id   AF-A0A349BR88-F1
#
_cell.length_a   1.000
_cell.length_b   1.000
_cell.length_c   1.000
_cell.angle_alpha   90.00
_cell.angle_beta   90.00
_cell.angle_gamma   90.00
#
_symmetry.space_group_name_H-M   'P 1'
#
loop_
_entity.id
_entity.type
_entity.pdbx_description
1 polymer ?
#
loop_
_entity_poly.entity_id
_entity_poly.type
_entity_poly.pdbx_seq_one_letter_code
_entity_poly.pdbx_strand_id
1 'polypeptide(L)'
;MRLRFKDAQGMHKARLSEIHEGHGVYGPYLCLVFTVIDGEFKDFRFSGLIRPTLIKQGRFYRWVSNILGHEPDEFSTEDLIGKTCMIYLSRKKDFYSVTDVSMI
;
A
#
# COMPACT_ATOMS: atom_id res chain seq x y z
N MET A 1 -27.97 -10.23 -18.94
CA MET A 1 -26.55 -9.83 -18.84
C MET A 1 -25.87 -10.69 -17.78
N ARG A 2 -24.73 -11.34 -18.07
CA ARG A 2 -23.95 -12.11 -17.08
C ARG A 2 -22.71 -11.30 -16.71
N LEU A 3 -22.60 -10.89 -15.46
CA LEU A 3 -21.41 -10.21 -14.92
C LEU A 3 -20.48 -11.23 -14.28
N ARG A 4 -19.16 -11.07 -14.46
CA ARG A 4 -18.13 -11.87 -13.79
C ARG A 4 -17.19 -10.93 -13.04
N PHE A 5 -16.88 -11.27 -11.80
CA PHE A 5 -15.87 -10.56 -11.01
C PHE A 5 -14.47 -11.02 -11.45
N LYS A 6 -13.53 -10.07 -11.46
CA LYS A 6 -12.13 -10.32 -11.81
C LYS A 6 -11.29 -10.51 -10.56
N ASP A 7 -10.23 -11.29 -10.68
CA ASP A 7 -9.27 -11.51 -9.60
C ASP A 7 -8.17 -10.45 -9.66
N ALA A 8 -8.07 -9.61 -8.63
CA ALA A 8 -7.08 -8.54 -8.54
C ALA A 8 -5.74 -9.01 -7.93
N GLN A 9 -5.57 -10.31 -7.63
CA GLN A 9 -4.34 -10.81 -7.02
C GLN A 9 -3.11 -10.59 -7.92
N GLY A 10 -1.99 -10.17 -7.31
CA GLY A 10 -0.72 -10.01 -8.02
C GLY A 10 -0.08 -8.64 -7.84
N MET A 11 0.93 -8.37 -8.66
CA MET A 11 1.68 -7.11 -8.66
C MET A 11 0.99 -6.07 -9.54
N HIS A 12 0.83 -4.85 -9.03
CA HIS A 12 0.22 -3.74 -9.77
C HIS A 12 1.05 -2.47 -9.58
N LYS A 13 1.15 -1.66 -10.64
CA LYS A 13 1.73 -0.33 -10.55
C LYS A 13 0.70 0.62 -9.97
N ALA A 14 1.03 1.27 -8.86
CA ALA A 14 0.10 2.12 -8.14
C ALA A 14 0.77 3.38 -7.58
N ARG A 15 -0.06 4.38 -7.31
CA ARG A 15 0.32 5.64 -6.67
C ARG A 15 -0.28 5.70 -5.28
N LEU A 16 0.54 5.97 -4.26
CA LEU A 16 0.03 6.24 -2.92
C LEU A 16 -0.79 7.53 -2.96
N SER A 17 -2.07 7.43 -2.66
CA SER A 17 -3.03 8.52 -2.85
C SER A 17 -3.43 9.16 -1.52
N GLU A 18 -3.57 8.36 -0.46
CA GLU A 18 -3.98 8.83 0.86
C GLU A 18 -3.31 7.98 1.95
N ILE A 19 -3.13 8.57 3.13
CA ILE A 19 -2.72 7.89 4.35
C ILE A 19 -3.71 8.31 5.44
N HIS A 20 -4.29 7.34 6.13
CA HIS A 20 -5.18 7.59 7.27
C HIS A 20 -4.59 6.97 8.53
N GLU A 21 -4.60 7.73 9.62
CA GLU A 21 -4.25 7.20 10.93
C GLU A 21 -5.45 6.53 11.59
N GLY A 22 -5.21 5.46 12.33
CA GLY A 22 -6.26 4.77 13.08
C GLY A 22 -5.72 4.09 14.32
N HIS A 23 -6.65 3.71 15.19
CA HIS A 23 -6.38 2.90 16.38
C HIS A 23 -7.21 1.62 16.31
N GLY A 24 -6.52 0.47 16.35
CA GLY A 24 -7.15 -0.85 16.41
C GLY A 24 -6.93 -1.52 17.76
N VAL A 25 -7.47 -2.73 17.91
CA VAL A 25 -7.33 -3.56 19.13
C VAL A 25 -5.85 -3.83 19.49
N TYR A 26 -4.96 -3.78 18.50
CA TYR A 26 -3.52 -4.03 18.66
C TYR A 26 -2.66 -2.76 18.67
N GLY A 27 -3.29 -1.58 18.80
CA GLY A 27 -2.62 -0.27 18.84
C GLY A 27 -2.76 0.55 17.56
N PRO A 28 -1.92 1.60 17.40
CA PRO A 28 -1.99 2.50 16.25
C PRO A 28 -1.60 1.81 14.95
N TYR A 29 -2.24 2.22 13.86
CA TYR A 29 -1.90 1.79 12.50
C TYR A 29 -2.04 2.94 11.50
N LEU A 30 -1.35 2.81 10.38
CA LEU A 30 -1.54 3.62 9.19
C LEU A 30 -2.25 2.78 8.13
N CYS A 31 -3.27 3.35 7.53
CA CYS A 31 -3.95 2.83 6.35
C CYS A 31 -3.45 3.58 5.13
N LEU A 32 -2.60 2.94 4.34
CA LEU A 32 -2.06 3.47 3.10
C LEU A 32 -3.01 3.08 1.97
N VAL A 33 -3.55 4.06 1.24
CA VAL A 33 -4.46 3.84 0.12
C VAL A 33 -3.76 4.11 -1.19
N PHE A 34 -3.72 3.11 -2.06
CA PHE A 34 -3.05 3.14 -3.34
C PHE A 34 -4.07 3.12 -4.47
N THR A 35 -3.87 3.96 -5.48
CA THR A 35 -4.66 3.95 -6.71
C THR A 35 -3.83 3.28 -7.79
N VAL A 36 -4.32 2.21 -8.40
CA VAL A 36 -3.66 1.53 -9.52
C VAL A 36 -3.65 2.47 -10.73
N ILE A 37 -2.50 2.67 -11.36
CA ILE A 37 -2.33 3.67 -12.43
C ILE A 37 -2.16 3.05 -13.83
N ASP A 38 -2.01 1.74 -13.91
CA ASP A 38 -1.79 1.00 -15.15
C ASP A 38 -2.47 -0.37 -15.12
N GLY A 39 -2.75 -0.93 -16.30
CA GLY A 39 -3.38 -2.23 -16.46
C GLY A 39 -4.90 -2.25 -16.25
N GLU A 40 -5.43 -3.46 -16.06
CA GLU A 40 -6.87 -3.75 -16.05
C GLU A 40 -7.62 -3.13 -14.87
N PHE A 41 -6.93 -2.92 -13.74
CA PHE A 41 -7.49 -2.35 -12.51
C PHE A 41 -7.19 -0.85 -12.38
N LYS A 42 -6.80 -0.17 -13.45
CA LYS A 42 -6.56 1.28 -13.42
C LYS A 42 -7.72 2.04 -12.77
N ASP A 43 -7.37 3.02 -11.94
CA ASP A 43 -8.26 3.87 -11.14
C ASP A 43 -8.96 3.15 -9.97
N PHE A 44 -8.78 1.84 -9.80
CA PHE A 44 -9.23 1.14 -8.59
C PHE A 44 -8.29 1.44 -7.41
N ARG A 45 -8.90 1.50 -6.22
CA ARG A 45 -8.22 1.81 -4.97
C ARG A 45 -8.13 0.57 -4.08
N PHE A 46 -6.96 0.34 -3.51
CA PHE A 46 -6.70 -0.73 -2.56
C PHE A 46 -5.92 -0.18 -1.36
N SER A 47 -6.15 -0.77 -0.19
CA SER A 47 -5.50 -0.33 1.04
C SER A 47 -4.60 -1.40 1.66
N GLY A 48 -3.51 -0.93 2.29
CA GLY A 48 -2.64 -1.73 3.14
C GLY A 48 -2.61 -1.16 4.55
N LEU A 49 -2.74 -2.03 5.55
CA LEU A 49 -2.60 -1.65 6.95
C LEU A 49 -1.18 -1.97 7.43
N ILE A 50 -0.57 -1.01 8.13
CA ILE A 50 0.76 -1.16 8.69
C ILE A 50 0.89 -0.47 10.05
N ARG A 51 1.61 -1.10 10.98
CA ARG A 51 1.92 -0.49 12.26
C ARG A 51 3.13 0.44 12.09
N PRO A 52 3.07 1.71 12.54
CA PRO A 52 4.18 2.65 12.38
C PRO A 52 5.30 2.38 13.39
N THR A 53 6.12 1.35 13.13
CA THR A 53 7.24 0.98 13.99
C THR A 53 8.56 1.53 13.43
N LEU A 54 9.26 2.36 14.20
CA LEU A 54 10.52 3.04 13.81
C LEU A 54 11.76 2.13 13.92
N ILE A 55 11.66 0.89 13.46
CA ILE A 55 12.77 -0.07 13.43
C ILE A 55 13.15 -0.32 11.97
N LYS A 56 14.42 -0.11 11.59
CA LYS A 56 14.92 -0.26 10.21
C LYS A 56 14.70 -1.67 9.61
N GLN A 57 14.47 -2.67 10.46
CA GLN A 57 14.20 -4.06 10.05
C GLN A 57 12.70 -4.36 9.86
N GLY A 58 11.83 -3.42 10.26
CA GLY A 58 10.39 -3.59 10.27
C GLY A 58 9.76 -3.53 8.88
N ARG A 59 8.55 -4.10 8.77
CA ARG A 59 7.73 -3.98 7.54
C ARG A 59 7.46 -2.52 7.20
N PHE A 60 7.25 -1.67 8.21
CA PHE A 60 7.00 -0.24 8.04
C PHE A 60 8.15 0.45 7.35
N TYR A 61 9.36 0.31 7.87
CA TYR A 61 10.56 0.85 7.23
C TYR A 61 10.70 0.38 5.79
N ARG A 62 10.58 -0.93 5.52
CA ARG A 62 10.69 -1.45 4.15
C ARG A 62 9.67 -0.84 3.20
N TRP A 63 8.42 -0.68 3.62
CA TRP A 63 7.39 -0.05 2.80
C TRP A 63 7.71 1.41 2.52
N VAL A 64 8.07 2.17 3.55
CA VAL A 64 8.45 3.58 3.41
C VAL A 64 9.64 3.72 2.46
N SER A 65 10.71 2.94 2.66
CA SER A 65 11.89 2.96 1.79
C SER A 65 11.54 2.62 0.34
N ASN A 66 10.68 1.64 0.11
CA ASN A 66 10.26 1.24 -1.23
C ASN A 66 9.37 2.30 -1.92
N ILE A 67 8.58 3.04 -1.15
CA ILE A 67 7.76 4.14 -1.68
C ILE A 67 8.64 5.36 -2.01
N LEU A 68 9.63 5.66 -1.16
CA LEU A 68 10.56 6.76 -1.37
C LEU A 68 11.59 6.48 -2.47
N GLY A 69 11.98 5.21 -2.64
CA GLY A 69 13.04 4.78 -3.55
C GLY A 69 14.45 4.81 -2.93
N HIS A 70 14.55 5.09 -1.64
CA HIS A 70 15.80 5.11 -0.88
C HIS A 70 15.52 4.83 0.60
N GLU A 71 16.56 4.56 1.37
CA GLU A 71 16.45 4.45 2.82
C GLU A 71 16.22 5.83 3.46
N PRO A 72 15.19 6.01 4.29
CA PRO A 72 14.97 7.24 5.04
C PRO A 72 15.66 7.20 6.40
N ASP A 73 16.35 8.28 6.76
CA ASP A 73 16.74 8.53 8.15
C ASP A 73 15.61 9.23 8.93
N GLU A 74 14.96 10.19 8.29
CA GLU A 74 13.74 10.87 8.75
C GLU A 74 12.79 11.08 7.56
N PHE A 75 11.48 11.09 7.80
CA PHE A 75 10.46 11.37 6.77
C PHE A 75 9.13 11.80 7.41
N SER A 76 8.30 12.49 6.64
CA SER A 76 6.90 12.80 6.95
C SER A 76 5.96 11.93 6.11
N THR A 77 4.73 11.70 6.57
CA THR A 77 3.74 10.94 5.79
C THR A 77 3.41 11.62 4.46
N GLU A 78 3.51 12.95 4.42
CA GLU A 78 3.29 13.80 3.27
C GLU A 78 4.30 13.52 2.15
N ASP A 79 5.54 13.16 2.48
CA ASP A 79 6.60 12.84 1.52
C ASP A 79 6.29 11.58 0.68
N LEU A 80 5.39 10.73 1.19
CA LEU A 80 4.98 9.49 0.54
C LEU A 80 3.83 9.70 -0.43
N ILE A 81 2.97 10.69 -0.20
CA ILE A 81 1.78 10.92 -1.01
C ILE A 81 2.18 11.31 -2.44
N GLY A 82 1.53 10.70 -3.42
CA GLY A 82 1.79 10.92 -4.84
C GLY A 82 2.95 10.10 -5.40
N LYS A 83 3.75 9.43 -4.56
CA LYS A 83 4.81 8.52 -5.02
C LYS A 83 4.22 7.28 -5.67
N THR A 84 4.89 6.84 -6.73
CA THR A 84 4.52 5.63 -7.47
C THR A 84 5.40 4.47 -7.00
N CYS A 85 4.80 3.31 -6.84
CA CYS A 85 5.44 2.08 -6.41
C CYS A 85 4.72 0.88 -7.02
N MET A 86 5.27 -0.31 -6.80
CA MET A 86 4.61 -1.57 -7.12
C MET A 86 3.96 -2.11 -5.85
N ILE A 87 2.69 -2.49 -5.92
CA ILE A 87 1.94 -3.08 -4.79
C ILE A 87 1.64 -4.54 -5.09
N TYR A 88 1.74 -5.41 -4.10
CA TYR A 88 1.22 -6.77 -4.18
C TYR A 88 -0.14 -6.85 -3.50
N LEU A 89 -1.17 -7.17 -4.28
CA LEU A 89 -2.51 -7.45 -3.80
C LEU A 89 -2.66 -8.92 -3.48
N SER A 90 -3.02 -9.22 -2.23
CA SER A 90 -3.36 -10.56 -1.78
C SER A 90 -4.81 -10.61 -1.34
N ARG A 91 -5.49 -11.69 -1.70
CA ARG A 91 -6.86 -11.98 -1.26
C ARG A 91 -6.86 -12.41 0.20
N LYS A 92 -7.59 -11.67 1.04
CA LYS A 92 -7.90 -12.05 2.42
C LYS A 92 -9.40 -12.31 2.54
N LYS A 93 -9.76 -13.60 2.59
CA LYS A 93 -11.16 -14.06 2.60
C LYS A 93 -11.94 -13.46 1.41
N ASP A 94 -12.62 -12.35 1.67
CA ASP A 94 -13.60 -11.73 0.77
C ASP A 94 -13.13 -10.41 0.15
N PHE A 95 -11.94 -9.92 0.49
CA PHE A 95 -11.41 -8.67 -0.06
C PHE A 95 -9.92 -8.76 -0.43
N TYR A 96 -9.48 -7.86 -1.31
CA TYR A 96 -8.07 -7.70 -1.65
C TYR A 96 -7.45 -6.61 -0.78
N SER A 97 -6.24 -6.87 -0.31
CA SER A 97 -5.47 -5.91 0.47
C SER A 97 -4.04 -5.85 -0.02
N VAL A 98 -3.42 -4.67 0.10
CA VAL A 98 -2.00 -4.50 -0.16
C VAL A 98 -1.23 -5.20 0.96
N THR A 99 -0.48 -6.25 0.59
CA THR A 99 0.33 -7.02 1.55
C THR A 99 1.82 -6.80 1.36
N ASP A 100 2.25 -6.28 0.23
CA ASP A 100 3.63 -5.83 0.05
C ASP A 100 3.74 -4.61 -0.88
N VAL A 101 4.84 -3.89 -0.75
CA VAL A 101 5.16 -2.73 -1.58
C VAL A 101 6.62 -2.86 -1.99
N SER A 102 6.92 -2.66 -3.28
CA SER A 102 8.27 -2.67 -3.83
C SER A 102 8.51 -1.42 -4.68
N MET A 103 9.79 -1.09 -4.88
CA MET A 103 10.19 -0.02 -5.81
C MET A 103 9.75 -0.37 -7.24
N ILE A 104 9.60 0.65 -8.09
CA ILE A 104 9.36 0.49 -9.54
C ILE A 104 10.62 -0.02 -10.23
#